data_AF-A0A972GNH3-F1
#
_entry.id   AF-A0A972GNH3-F1
#
_cell.length_a   1.000
_cell.length_b   1.000
_cell.length_c   1.000
_cell.angle_alpha   90.00
_cell.angle_beta   90.00
_cell.angle_gamma   90.00
#
_symmetry.space_group_name_H-M   'P 1'
#
loop_
_entity.id
_entity.type
_entity.pdbx_description
1 polymer ?
#
loop_
_entity_poly.entity_id
_entity_poly.type
_entity_poly.pdbx_seq_one_letter_code
_entity_poly.pdbx_strand_id
1 'polypeptide(L)'
;MPFFRKLNSIALALIPLAIAINIIGGQVAKTLRLPIYLDSIGTVMSGVLLGPWVGLLTGLLSNTIWTLSGLDTFAIWFSPVAGLIGLVAGFAGRAGFFTYTSPRWLSAVIGAVFLFALNLFVMLFVAATPNPDAPGSLMFPNAIDLLQHTGAIIFSLVALGLGAVGGYYIIKNAGYAGMAGLLTGVGAAAVAAPIVTYLFGGVTGGGTDLVIAAFRAAGGSILASALAQGSVSDPFDKMTSFMIVWFVMQSLPQRFLTRFDNIHRQHSGSTTTIPSAAN
;
A
#
# COMPACT_ATOMS: atom_id res chain seq x y z
N MET A 1 3.37 -14.79 28.36
CA MET A 1 3.05 -14.17 27.05
C MET A 1 1.55 -14.24 26.77
N PRO A 2 0.79 -13.13 26.76
CA PRO A 2 -0.66 -13.15 26.50
C PRO A 2 -0.95 -12.95 25.00
N PHE A 3 -0.22 -13.64 24.12
CA PHE A 3 -0.19 -13.33 22.69
C PHE A 3 -1.42 -13.88 21.92
N PHE A 4 -1.93 -15.07 22.28
CA PHE A 4 -3.07 -15.72 21.61
C PHE A 4 -4.40 -15.66 22.38
N ARG A 5 -4.46 -14.92 23.49
CA ARG A 5 -5.50 -15.15 24.51
C ARG A 5 -6.93 -14.67 24.18
N LYS A 6 -7.19 -14.08 23.01
CA LYS A 6 -8.56 -13.68 22.59
C LYS A 6 -8.75 -13.65 21.05
N LEU A 7 -8.43 -14.74 20.33
CA LEU A 7 -8.99 -14.91 18.98
C LEU A 7 -10.47 -15.26 19.12
N ASN A 8 -11.32 -14.23 19.17
CA ASN A 8 -12.77 -14.39 19.16
C ASN A 8 -13.22 -14.99 17.80
N SER A 9 -14.38 -15.63 17.71
CA SER A 9 -14.86 -16.29 16.48
C SER A 9 -14.84 -15.38 15.26
N ILE A 10 -15.01 -14.06 15.47
CA ILE A 10 -14.92 -13.02 14.43
C ILE A 10 -13.49 -12.86 13.91
N ALA A 11 -12.49 -12.94 14.78
CA ALA A 11 -11.08 -12.87 14.38
C ALA A 11 -10.69 -14.07 13.50
N LEU A 12 -11.21 -15.26 13.83
CA LEU A 12 -11.00 -16.48 13.04
C LEU A 12 -11.70 -16.41 11.67
N ALA A 13 -12.86 -15.75 11.57
CA ALA A 13 -13.56 -15.56 10.30
C ALA A 13 -12.91 -14.47 9.42
N LEU A 14 -12.30 -13.44 10.03
CA LEU A 14 -11.71 -12.32 9.29
C LEU A 14 -10.43 -12.71 8.56
N ILE A 15 -9.62 -13.63 9.10
CA ILE A 15 -8.34 -14.03 8.47
C ILE A 15 -8.56 -14.69 7.10
N PRO A 16 -9.43 -15.72 6.94
CA PRO A 16 -9.73 -16.29 5.62
C PRO A 16 -10.35 -15.28 4.66
N LEU A 17 -11.24 -14.41 5.15
CA LEU A 17 -11.84 -13.35 4.33
C LEU A 17 -10.79 -12.36 3.82
N ALA A 18 -9.87 -11.94 4.69
CA ALA A 18 -8.77 -11.05 4.34
C ALA A 18 -7.86 -11.66 3.27
N ILE A 19 -7.54 -12.96 3.41
CA ILE A 19 -6.77 -13.71 2.42
C ILE A 19 -7.51 -13.75 1.07
N ALA A 20 -8.82 -14.04 1.09
CA ALA A 20 -9.62 -14.05 -0.13
C ALA A 20 -9.64 -12.67 -0.82
N ILE A 21 -9.80 -11.58 -0.06
CA ILE A 21 -9.75 -10.21 -0.58
C ILE A 21 -8.40 -9.93 -1.25
N ASN A 22 -7.29 -10.32 -0.62
CA ASN A 22 -5.96 -10.12 -1.18
C ASN A 22 -5.77 -10.86 -2.50
N ILE A 23 -6.17 -12.13 -2.56
CA ILE A 23 -6.07 -12.95 -3.78
C ILE A 23 -6.95 -12.36 -4.88
N ILE A 24 -8.19 -11.98 -4.58
CA ILE A 24 -9.11 -11.37 -5.56
C ILE A 24 -8.53 -10.05 -6.08
N GLY A 25 -8.11 -9.15 -5.19
CA GLY A 25 -7.53 -7.86 -5.57
C GLY A 25 -6.27 -8.03 -6.43
N GLY A 26 -5.39 -8.93 -6.02
CA GLY A 26 -4.17 -9.24 -6.76
C GLY A 26 -4.42 -9.93 -8.11
N GLN A 27 -5.44 -10.78 -8.23
CA GLN A 27 -5.87 -11.35 -9.51
C GLN A 27 -6.42 -10.28 -10.44
N VAL A 28 -7.31 -9.42 -9.95
CA VAL A 28 -7.85 -8.30 -10.75
C VAL A 28 -6.72 -7.41 -11.26
N ALA A 29 -5.76 -7.07 -10.39
CA ALA A 29 -4.59 -6.29 -10.79
C ALA A 29 -3.75 -7.00 -11.85
N LYS A 30 -3.44 -8.29 -11.69
CA LYS A 30 -2.66 -9.06 -12.67
C LYS A 30 -3.38 -9.24 -14.00
N THR A 31 -4.67 -9.59 -13.97
CA THR A 31 -5.48 -9.78 -15.19
C THR A 31 -5.60 -8.49 -16.00
N LEU A 32 -5.83 -7.36 -15.32
CA LEU A 32 -5.89 -6.04 -15.96
C LEU A 32 -4.51 -5.44 -16.25
N ARG A 33 -3.43 -6.15 -15.88
CA ARG A 33 -2.03 -5.69 -15.95
C ARG A 33 -1.86 -4.31 -15.31
N LEU A 34 -2.57 -4.08 -14.20
CA LEU A 34 -2.44 -2.86 -13.45
C LEU A 34 -1.03 -2.77 -12.88
N PRO A 35 -0.37 -1.61 -13.00
CA PRO A 35 0.95 -1.39 -12.42
C PRO A 35 0.89 -1.10 -10.90
N ILE A 36 -0.05 -1.74 -10.19
CA ILE A 36 -0.23 -1.76 -8.73
C ILE A 36 -0.63 -3.18 -8.33
N TYR A 37 -0.48 -3.57 -7.06
CA TYR A 37 -0.67 -4.97 -6.64
C TYR A 37 -2.03 -5.23 -6.00
N LEU A 38 -2.62 -4.27 -5.28
CA LEU A 38 -3.95 -4.37 -4.62
C LEU A 38 -4.15 -5.61 -3.71
N ASP A 39 -3.07 -6.27 -3.32
CA ASP A 39 -3.03 -7.58 -2.65
C ASP A 39 -2.85 -7.48 -1.13
N SER A 40 -2.93 -6.26 -0.59
CA SER A 40 -2.55 -5.96 0.79
C SER A 40 -3.70 -5.38 1.61
N ILE A 41 -4.87 -5.15 1.03
CA ILE A 41 -6.04 -4.56 1.71
C ILE A 41 -6.48 -5.44 2.89
N GLY A 42 -6.64 -6.74 2.66
CA GLY A 42 -7.01 -7.70 3.70
C GLY A 42 -5.93 -7.84 4.79
N THR A 43 -4.66 -7.82 4.39
CA THR A 43 -3.51 -7.90 5.32
C THR A 43 -3.43 -6.68 6.24
N VAL A 44 -3.64 -5.48 5.68
CA VAL A 44 -3.69 -4.24 6.44
C VAL A 44 -4.91 -4.26 7.37
N MET A 45 -6.08 -4.67 6.86
CA MET A 45 -7.30 -4.76 7.67
C MET A 45 -7.15 -5.71 8.86
N SER A 46 -6.60 -6.91 8.65
CA SER A 46 -6.38 -7.86 9.75
C SER A 46 -5.32 -7.37 10.74
N GLY A 47 -4.26 -6.71 10.26
CA GLY A 47 -3.27 -6.07 11.11
C GLY A 47 -3.89 -5.00 12.00
N VAL A 48 -4.64 -4.07 11.42
CA VAL A 48 -5.26 -2.95 12.14
C VAL A 48 -6.29 -3.44 13.16
N LEU A 49 -7.17 -4.36 12.77
CA LEU A 49 -8.26 -4.85 13.62
C LEU A 49 -7.81 -5.89 14.66
N LEU A 50 -6.93 -6.82 14.30
CA LEU A 50 -6.58 -7.97 15.14
C LEU A 50 -5.17 -7.86 15.77
N GLY A 51 -4.32 -6.98 15.24
CA GLY A 51 -3.00 -6.67 15.77
C GLY A 51 -1.83 -7.10 14.86
N PRO A 52 -0.61 -6.64 15.18
CA PRO A 52 0.58 -6.79 14.33
C PRO A 52 0.83 -8.21 13.86
N TRP A 53 0.75 -9.16 14.78
CA TRP A 53 1.11 -10.54 14.49
C TRP A 53 0.06 -11.29 13.69
N VAL A 54 -1.23 -10.95 13.88
CA VAL A 54 -2.30 -11.52 13.05
C VAL A 54 -2.20 -10.93 11.64
N GLY A 55 -1.88 -9.64 11.52
CA GLY A 55 -1.53 -9.01 10.25
C GLY A 55 -0.36 -9.72 9.56
N LEU A 56 0.74 -9.93 10.28
CA LEU A 56 1.91 -10.66 9.77
C LEU A 56 1.53 -12.07 9.26
N LEU A 57 0.79 -12.83 10.07
CA LEU A 57 0.36 -14.17 9.69
C LEU A 57 -0.58 -14.14 8.48
N THR A 58 -1.50 -13.19 8.43
CA THR A 58 -2.42 -13.02 7.29
C THR A 58 -1.65 -12.75 6.01
N GLY A 59 -0.64 -11.88 6.05
CA GLY A 59 0.20 -11.57 4.90
C GLY A 59 0.99 -12.79 4.41
N LEU A 60 1.68 -13.48 5.32
CA LEU A 60 2.42 -14.70 4.98
C LEU A 60 1.51 -15.78 4.38
N LEU A 61 0.35 -16.01 5.01
CA LEU A 61 -0.61 -17.01 4.56
C LEU A 61 -1.26 -16.62 3.23
N SER A 62 -1.54 -15.34 3.00
CA SER A 62 -2.15 -14.88 1.74
C SER A 62 -1.32 -15.32 0.54
N ASN A 63 -0.03 -15.01 0.57
CA ASN A 63 0.87 -15.31 -0.54
C ASN A 63 1.20 -16.80 -0.66
N THR A 64 1.25 -17.51 0.46
CA THR A 64 1.40 -18.97 0.47
C THR A 64 0.19 -19.66 -0.15
N ILE A 65 -1.02 -19.33 0.30
CA ILE A 65 -2.27 -19.92 -0.19
C ILE A 65 -2.50 -19.55 -1.65
N TRP A 66 -2.19 -18.32 -2.05
CA TRP A 66 -2.26 -17.92 -3.45
C TRP A 66 -1.40 -18.83 -4.34
N THR A 67 -0.18 -19.12 -3.89
CA THR A 67 0.71 -20.05 -4.59
C THR A 67 0.19 -21.48 -4.63
N LEU A 68 -0.29 -21.99 -3.49
CA LEU A 68 -0.84 -23.35 -3.38
C LEU A 68 -2.14 -23.54 -4.18
N SER A 69 -2.88 -22.46 -4.43
CA SER A 69 -4.09 -22.48 -5.24
C SER A 69 -3.80 -22.59 -6.75
N GLY A 70 -2.53 -22.50 -7.16
CA GLY A 70 -2.12 -22.53 -8.56
C GLY A 70 -2.44 -21.25 -9.36
N LEU A 71 -2.97 -20.22 -8.69
CA LEU A 71 -3.35 -18.94 -9.33
C LEU A 71 -2.17 -17.99 -9.51
N ASP A 72 -1.07 -18.18 -8.79
CA ASP A 72 0.17 -17.43 -8.99
C ASP A 72 1.41 -18.18 -8.49
N THR A 73 2.41 -18.38 -9.35
CA THR A 73 3.61 -19.14 -8.98
C THR A 73 4.65 -18.33 -8.21
N PHE A 74 4.57 -17.00 -8.23
CA PHE A 74 5.60 -16.12 -7.67
C PHE A 74 5.26 -15.57 -6.28
N ALA A 75 3.98 -15.54 -5.91
CA ALA A 75 3.48 -14.90 -4.69
C ALA A 75 4.22 -15.32 -3.42
N ILE A 76 4.56 -16.61 -3.27
CA ILE A 76 5.23 -17.15 -2.08
C ILE A 76 6.53 -16.42 -1.74
N TRP A 77 7.28 -15.97 -2.74
CA TRP A 77 8.55 -15.26 -2.56
C TRP A 77 8.35 -13.85 -2.00
N PHE A 78 7.17 -13.26 -2.22
CA PHE A 78 6.76 -11.98 -1.64
C PHE A 78 6.07 -12.13 -0.28
N SER A 79 5.90 -13.35 0.24
CA SER A 79 5.32 -13.58 1.57
C SER A 79 5.98 -12.74 2.67
N PRO A 80 7.33 -12.62 2.76
CA PRO A 80 7.97 -11.78 3.77
C PRO A 80 7.57 -10.31 3.68
N VAL A 81 7.38 -9.79 2.46
CA VAL A 81 6.91 -8.42 2.20
C VAL A 81 5.47 -8.26 2.70
N ALA A 82 4.59 -9.21 2.36
CA ALA A 82 3.20 -9.23 2.84
C ALA A 82 3.14 -9.32 4.38
N GLY A 83 3.98 -10.15 5.00
CA GLY A 83 4.09 -10.26 6.45
C GLY A 83 4.55 -8.95 7.10
N LEU A 84 5.55 -8.28 6.52
CA LEU A 84 6.01 -6.97 6.98
C LEU A 84 4.88 -5.93 6.92
N ILE A 85 4.12 -5.88 5.82
CA ILE A 85 3.00 -4.95 5.67
C ILE A 85 1.96 -5.15 6.78
N GLY A 86 1.58 -6.40 7.05
CA GLY A 86 0.62 -6.71 8.11
C GLY A 86 1.14 -6.40 9.51
N LEU A 87 2.44 -6.62 9.75
CA LEU A 87 3.09 -6.26 11.00
C LEU A 87 3.04 -4.75 11.24
N VAL A 88 3.48 -3.96 10.25
CA VAL A 88 3.49 -2.49 10.33
C VAL A 88 2.07 -1.95 10.45
N ALA A 89 1.12 -2.47 9.67
CA ALA A 89 -0.28 -2.09 9.75
C ALA A 89 -0.87 -2.31 11.15
N GLY A 90 -0.54 -3.43 11.81
CA GLY A 90 -1.03 -3.66 13.16
C GLY A 90 -0.34 -2.83 14.24
N PHE A 91 0.93 -2.43 14.05
CA PHE A 91 1.56 -1.46 14.94
C PHE A 91 1.00 -0.05 14.73
N ALA A 92 0.79 0.37 13.48
CA ALA A 92 0.12 1.62 13.14
C ALA A 92 -1.32 1.66 13.68
N GLY A 93 -2.03 0.54 13.58
CA GLY A 93 -3.31 0.33 14.24
C GLY A 93 -3.21 0.56 15.73
N ARG A 94 -2.28 -0.11 16.43
CA ARG A 94 -2.08 0.09 17.89
C ARG A 94 -1.69 1.52 18.27
N ALA A 95 -0.97 2.22 17.41
CA ALA A 95 -0.60 3.62 17.58
C ALA A 95 -1.78 4.60 17.33
N GLY A 96 -2.96 4.09 16.97
CA GLY A 96 -4.16 4.90 16.75
C GLY A 96 -4.18 5.65 15.42
N PHE A 97 -3.30 5.31 14.47
CA PHE A 97 -3.20 6.06 13.20
C PHE A 97 -4.45 6.00 12.31
N PHE A 98 -5.35 5.07 12.60
CA PHE A 98 -6.62 4.90 11.89
C PHE A 98 -7.82 5.54 12.61
N THR A 99 -7.65 5.94 13.87
CA THR A 99 -8.71 6.50 14.72
C THR A 99 -8.44 7.95 15.14
N TYR A 100 -7.17 8.32 15.34
CA TYR A 100 -6.78 9.66 15.74
C TYR A 100 -7.00 10.70 14.64
N THR A 101 -7.37 11.90 15.07
CA THR A 101 -7.55 13.05 14.21
C THR A 101 -6.19 13.61 13.79
N SER A 102 -5.78 13.35 12.55
CA SER A 102 -4.57 13.97 12.01
C SER A 102 -4.79 15.46 11.71
N PRO A 103 -3.74 16.29 11.82
CA PRO A 103 -3.82 17.68 11.45
C PRO A 103 -4.12 17.83 9.95
N ARG A 104 -4.96 18.80 9.59
CA ARG A 104 -5.47 18.95 8.21
C ARG A 104 -4.38 19.12 7.16
N TRP A 105 -3.27 19.78 7.52
CA TRP A 105 -2.13 19.95 6.62
C TRP A 105 -1.49 18.60 6.26
N LEU A 106 -1.50 17.62 7.17
CA LEU A 106 -0.95 16.30 6.89
C LEU A 106 -1.84 15.56 5.90
N SER A 107 -3.17 15.57 6.09
CA SER A 107 -4.09 15.02 5.10
C SER A 107 -3.94 15.71 3.73
N ALA A 108 -3.70 17.03 3.70
CA ALA A 108 -3.42 17.77 2.47
C ALA A 108 -2.14 17.28 1.78
N VAL A 109 -1.03 17.14 2.52
CA VAL A 109 0.24 16.62 1.98
C VAL A 109 0.05 15.20 1.44
N ILE A 110 -0.64 14.33 2.18
CA ILE A 110 -0.96 12.97 1.76
C ILE A 110 -1.79 12.96 0.49
N GLY A 111 -2.86 13.75 0.40
CA GLY A 111 -3.66 13.86 -0.81
C GLY A 111 -2.86 14.42 -2.00
N ALA A 112 -2.00 15.42 -1.76
CA ALA A 112 -1.14 16.02 -2.77
C ALA A 112 -0.14 15.01 -3.33
N VAL A 113 0.59 14.31 -2.45
CA VAL A 113 1.55 13.27 -2.82
C VAL A 113 0.85 12.15 -3.57
N PHE A 114 -0.33 11.72 -3.11
CA PHE A 114 -1.10 10.65 -3.75
C PHE A 114 -1.50 10.99 -5.19
N LEU A 115 -2.17 12.12 -5.40
CA LEU A 115 -2.62 12.51 -6.74
C LEU A 115 -1.47 12.92 -7.65
N PHE A 116 -0.42 13.54 -7.10
CA PHE A 116 0.79 13.85 -7.86
C PHE A 116 1.48 12.57 -8.34
N ALA A 117 1.70 11.60 -7.44
CA ALA A 117 2.30 10.32 -7.78
C ALA A 117 1.45 9.55 -8.80
N LEU A 118 0.12 9.47 -8.58
CA LEU A 118 -0.81 8.85 -9.53
C LEU A 118 -0.75 9.52 -10.90
N ASN A 119 -0.71 10.85 -10.94
CA ASN A 119 -0.64 11.60 -12.20
C ASN A 119 0.67 11.33 -12.95
N LEU A 120 1.83 11.47 -12.28
CA LEU A 120 3.13 11.20 -12.91
C LEU A 120 3.19 9.77 -13.43
N PHE A 121 2.65 8.85 -12.65
CA PHE A 121 2.58 7.45 -13.00
C PHE A 121 1.69 7.20 -14.22
N VAL A 122 0.49 7.78 -14.28
CA VAL A 122 -0.38 7.67 -15.48
C VAL A 122 0.32 8.25 -16.71
N MET A 123 0.98 9.41 -16.56
CA MET A 123 1.70 10.04 -17.66
C MET A 123 2.87 9.21 -18.16
N LEU A 124 3.59 8.51 -17.26
CA LEU A 124 4.67 7.60 -17.62
C LEU A 124 4.18 6.56 -18.64
N PHE A 125 3.00 5.97 -18.42
CA PHE A 125 2.41 4.99 -19.35
C PHE A 125 1.78 5.62 -20.59
N VAL A 126 1.12 6.77 -20.46
CA VAL A 126 0.52 7.47 -21.62
C VAL A 126 1.59 7.92 -22.61
N ALA A 127 2.76 8.33 -22.10
CA ALA A 127 3.89 8.76 -22.90
C ALA A 127 4.82 7.60 -23.31
N ALA A 128 4.49 6.35 -22.95
CA ALA A 128 5.29 5.19 -23.33
C ALA A 128 5.15 4.91 -24.83
N THR A 129 6.27 4.76 -25.53
CA THR A 129 6.33 4.45 -26.96
C THR A 129 6.81 3.02 -27.19
N PRO A 130 6.43 2.35 -28.29
CA PRO A 130 7.02 1.06 -28.63
C PRO A 130 8.55 1.17 -28.73
N ASN A 131 9.27 0.22 -28.13
CA ASN A 131 10.74 0.21 -28.16
C ASN A 131 11.22 -0.23 -29.56
N PRO A 132 11.97 0.62 -30.28
CA PRO A 132 12.52 0.28 -31.59
C PRO A 132 13.50 -0.91 -31.54
N ASP A 133 14.22 -1.08 -30.43
CA ASP A 133 15.32 -2.02 -30.29
C ASP A 133 14.89 -3.38 -29.71
N ALA A 134 13.68 -3.47 -29.17
CA ALA A 134 13.14 -4.69 -28.58
C ALA A 134 11.64 -4.84 -28.89
N PRO A 135 11.29 -5.52 -29.99
CA PRO A 135 9.91 -5.72 -30.43
C PRO A 135 9.04 -6.33 -29.33
N GLY A 136 7.92 -5.66 -29.02
CA GLY A 136 6.98 -6.09 -27.96
C GLY A 136 7.25 -5.49 -26.58
N SER A 137 8.27 -4.64 -26.42
CA SER A 137 8.52 -3.87 -25.19
C SER A 137 8.17 -2.39 -25.36
N LEU A 138 7.84 -1.72 -24.26
CA LEU A 138 7.60 -0.28 -24.21
C LEU A 138 8.86 0.45 -23.73
N MET A 139 9.20 1.53 -24.40
CA MET A 139 10.19 2.52 -24.00
C MET A 139 9.44 3.65 -23.28
N PHE A 140 9.94 4.02 -22.10
CA PHE A 140 9.32 5.04 -21.28
C PHE A 140 10.19 6.31 -21.27
N PRO A 141 9.58 7.51 -21.29
CA PRO A 141 10.35 8.75 -21.29
C PRO A 141 11.11 8.93 -19.99
N ASN A 142 12.25 9.62 -20.03
CA ASN A 142 12.92 10.04 -18.81
C ASN A 142 12.03 10.99 -18.02
N ALA A 143 12.13 10.98 -16.69
CA ALA A 143 11.34 11.87 -15.84
C ALA A 143 11.53 13.36 -16.18
N ILE A 144 12.72 13.74 -16.65
CA ILE A 144 13.04 15.10 -17.10
C ILE A 144 12.31 15.41 -18.42
N ASP A 145 12.28 14.48 -19.39
CA ASP A 145 11.63 14.67 -20.69
C ASP A 145 10.10 14.76 -20.54
N LEU A 146 9.54 14.01 -19.58
CA LEU A 146 8.15 14.09 -19.14
C LEU A 146 7.83 15.47 -18.58
N LEU A 147 8.71 16.01 -17.72
CA LEU A 147 8.56 17.34 -17.14
C LEU A 147 8.93 18.46 -18.12
N GLN A 148 9.49 18.18 -19.29
CA GLN A 148 9.75 19.21 -20.32
C GLN A 148 8.55 19.45 -21.24
N HIS A 149 7.58 18.52 -21.29
CA HIS A 149 6.30 18.79 -21.93
C HIS A 149 5.47 19.73 -21.04
N THR A 150 5.25 20.97 -21.50
CA THR A 150 4.50 22.01 -20.77
C THR A 150 3.15 21.52 -20.25
N GLY A 151 2.47 20.64 -21.02
CA GLY A 151 1.22 20.00 -20.59
C GLY A 151 1.38 19.11 -19.34
N ALA A 152 2.43 18.29 -19.29
CA ALA A 152 2.68 17.37 -18.18
C ALA A 152 3.02 18.09 -16.88
N ILE A 153 3.75 19.22 -16.93
CA ILE A 153 3.97 20.07 -15.76
C ILE A 153 2.64 20.60 -15.23
N ILE A 154 1.82 21.19 -16.12
CA ILE A 154 0.54 21.81 -15.73
C ILE A 154 -0.37 20.76 -15.09
N PHE A 155 -0.55 19.60 -15.73
CA PHE A 155 -1.35 18.52 -15.18
C PHE A 155 -0.81 18.01 -13.85
N SER A 156 0.51 17.90 -13.67
CA SER A 156 1.13 17.48 -12.40
C SER A 156 0.92 18.50 -11.28
N LEU A 157 1.04 19.80 -11.59
CA LEU A 157 0.77 20.87 -10.63
C LEU A 157 -0.72 20.93 -10.26
N VAL A 158 -1.61 20.74 -11.24
CA VAL A 158 -3.05 20.64 -11.01
C VAL A 158 -3.37 19.43 -10.14
N ALA A 159 -2.79 18.26 -10.42
CA ALA A 159 -2.97 17.05 -9.61
C ALA A 159 -2.47 17.25 -8.17
N LEU A 160 -1.32 17.91 -8.00
CA LEU A 160 -0.78 18.26 -6.69
C LEU A 160 -1.73 19.20 -5.92
N GLY A 161 -2.22 20.25 -6.59
CA GLY A 161 -3.16 21.22 -6.00
C GLY A 161 -4.51 20.60 -5.64
N LEU A 162 -5.12 19.85 -6.56
CA LEU A 162 -6.36 19.10 -6.31
C LEU A 162 -6.17 18.06 -5.22
N GLY A 163 -5.01 17.41 -5.16
CA GLY A 163 -4.66 16.46 -4.12
C GLY A 163 -4.56 17.13 -2.76
N ALA A 164 -3.93 18.30 -2.69
CA ALA A 164 -3.86 19.10 -1.47
C ALA A 164 -5.25 19.53 -0.98
N VAL A 165 -6.09 20.03 -1.90
CA VAL A 165 -7.47 20.45 -1.60
C VAL A 165 -8.32 19.25 -1.17
N GLY A 166 -8.31 18.16 -1.93
CA GLY A 166 -9.02 16.93 -1.58
C GLY A 166 -8.56 16.33 -0.26
N GLY A 167 -7.25 16.34 -0.02
CA GLY A 167 -6.64 15.96 1.25
C GLY A 167 -7.16 16.82 2.42
N TYR A 168 -7.19 18.14 2.24
CA TYR A 168 -7.62 19.07 3.27
C TYR A 168 -9.13 19.00 3.58
N TYR A 169 -9.97 18.88 2.53
CA TYR A 169 -11.42 19.03 2.66
C TYR A 169 -12.21 17.72 2.63
N ILE A 170 -11.73 16.67 1.95
CA ILE A 170 -12.47 15.41 1.75
C ILE A 170 -12.01 14.34 2.74
N ILE A 171 -10.73 13.95 2.71
CA ILE A 171 -10.18 12.88 3.57
C ILE A 171 -9.64 13.43 4.90
N LYS A 172 -10.53 14.12 5.62
CA LYS A 172 -10.25 14.67 6.95
C LYS A 172 -9.81 13.54 7.87
N ASN A 173 -8.72 13.75 8.61
CA ASN A 173 -8.15 12.80 9.58
C ASN A 173 -7.41 11.58 8.99
N ALA A 174 -7.36 11.40 7.67
CA ALA A 174 -6.66 10.27 7.04
C ALA A 174 -5.12 10.40 7.04
N GLY A 175 -4.56 11.56 7.37
CA GLY A 175 -3.12 11.85 7.26
C GLY A 175 -2.19 10.82 7.94
N TYR A 176 -2.51 10.35 9.15
CA TYR A 176 -1.67 9.35 9.83
C TYR A 176 -1.70 7.98 9.15
N ALA A 177 -2.87 7.50 8.75
CA ALA A 177 -3.01 6.25 8.01
C ALA A 177 -2.33 6.32 6.63
N GLY A 178 -2.46 7.44 5.92
CA GLY A 178 -1.80 7.67 4.63
C GLY A 178 -0.28 7.69 4.76
N MET A 179 0.24 8.39 5.77
CA MET A 179 1.68 8.41 6.09
C MET A 179 2.20 7.01 6.43
N ALA A 180 1.46 6.24 7.23
CA ALA A 180 1.81 4.87 7.57
C ALA A 180 1.87 3.98 6.33
N GLY A 181 0.90 4.12 5.42
CA GLY A 181 0.89 3.40 4.15
C GLY A 181 2.09 3.76 3.27
N LEU A 182 2.43 5.05 3.17
CA LEU A 182 3.59 5.51 2.40
C LEU A 182 4.90 4.94 2.97
N LEU A 183 5.12 5.04 4.28
CA LEU A 183 6.29 4.48 4.95
C LEU A 183 6.35 2.95 4.81
N THR A 184 5.20 2.28 4.89
CA THR A 184 5.10 0.83 4.69
C THR A 184 5.49 0.45 3.27
N GLY A 185 5.08 1.23 2.25
CA GLY A 185 5.43 0.95 0.87
C GLY A 185 6.91 1.20 0.56
N VAL A 186 7.54 2.19 1.18
CA VAL A 186 9.01 2.36 1.08
C VAL A 186 9.74 1.15 1.69
N GLY A 187 9.30 0.71 2.88
CA GLY A 187 9.86 -0.49 3.51
C GLY A 187 9.62 -1.76 2.68
N ALA A 188 8.43 -1.89 2.08
CA ALA A 188 8.09 -3.00 1.20
C ALA A 188 8.97 -3.01 -0.05
N ALA A 189 9.16 -1.87 -0.71
CA ALA A 189 10.02 -1.73 -1.90
C ALA A 189 11.46 -2.14 -1.61
N ALA A 190 12.00 -1.71 -0.46
CA ALA A 190 13.37 -2.04 -0.07
C ALA A 190 13.57 -3.56 0.13
N VAL A 191 12.55 -4.27 0.62
CA VAL A 191 12.58 -5.73 0.79
C VAL A 191 12.26 -6.45 -0.52
N ALA A 192 11.38 -5.91 -1.36
CA ALA A 192 10.95 -6.51 -2.62
C ALA A 192 12.03 -6.39 -3.72
N ALA A 193 12.76 -5.27 -3.80
CA ALA A 193 13.70 -5.01 -4.89
C ALA A 193 14.80 -6.08 -5.03
N PRO A 194 15.46 -6.57 -3.96
CA PRO A 194 16.39 -7.69 -4.05
C PRO A 194 15.74 -8.99 -4.51
N ILE A 195 14.50 -9.25 -4.09
CA ILE A 195 13.75 -10.46 -4.47
C ILE A 195 13.50 -10.46 -5.97
N VAL A 196 12.97 -9.35 -6.50
CA VAL A 196 12.70 -9.17 -7.93
C VAL A 196 13.96 -9.27 -8.77
N THR A 197 15.05 -8.67 -8.30
CA THR A 197 16.31 -8.63 -9.04
C THR A 197 17.00 -9.98 -9.08
N TYR A 198 17.22 -10.61 -7.92
CA TYR A 198 18.07 -11.79 -7.81
C TYR A 198 17.33 -13.09 -8.10
N LEU A 199 16.04 -13.19 -7.78
CA LEU A 199 15.29 -14.42 -7.99
C LEU A 199 14.59 -14.45 -9.36
N PHE A 200 14.22 -13.29 -9.90
CA PHE A 200 13.36 -13.21 -11.09
C PHE A 200 13.96 -12.43 -12.26
N GLY A 201 15.14 -11.83 -12.09
CA GLY A 201 15.79 -11.05 -13.15
C GLY A 201 14.97 -9.84 -13.63
N GLY A 202 14.02 -9.37 -12.81
CA GLY A 202 13.13 -8.25 -13.14
C GLY A 202 11.79 -8.60 -13.80
N VAL A 203 11.41 -9.88 -13.91
CA VAL A 203 10.13 -10.30 -14.52
C VAL A 203 9.39 -11.28 -13.61
N THR A 204 8.23 -10.86 -13.10
CA THR A 204 7.40 -11.57 -12.10
C THR A 204 5.95 -11.84 -12.57
N GLY A 205 5.63 -11.54 -13.84
CA GLY A 205 4.30 -11.67 -14.42
C GLY A 205 3.31 -10.56 -14.05
N GLY A 206 3.76 -9.48 -13.42
CA GLY A 206 2.93 -8.36 -12.94
C GLY A 206 2.99 -7.11 -13.84
N GLY A 207 2.00 -6.22 -13.73
CA GLY A 207 1.99 -4.96 -14.47
C GLY A 207 3.16 -4.02 -14.13
N THR A 208 3.76 -4.18 -12.96
CA THR A 208 4.96 -3.46 -12.50
C THR A 208 6.24 -3.90 -13.20
N ASP A 209 6.31 -5.12 -13.77
CA ASP A 209 7.48 -5.59 -14.53
C ASP A 209 7.71 -4.76 -15.79
N LEU A 210 6.65 -4.21 -16.38
CA LEU A 210 6.75 -3.32 -17.52
C LEU A 210 7.60 -2.11 -17.18
N VAL A 211 7.48 -1.61 -15.95
CA VAL A 211 8.27 -0.48 -15.46
C VAL A 211 9.72 -0.88 -15.20
N ILE A 212 9.98 -2.09 -14.71
CA ILE A 212 11.36 -2.58 -14.51
C ILE A 212 12.06 -2.80 -15.86
N ALA A 213 11.35 -3.42 -16.82
CA ALA A 213 11.82 -3.62 -18.19
C ALA A 213 12.13 -2.28 -18.87
N ALA A 214 11.29 -1.27 -18.64
CA ALA A 214 11.50 0.10 -19.10
C ALA A 214 12.79 0.72 -18.58
N PHE A 215 12.97 0.73 -17.26
CA PHE A 215 14.16 1.31 -16.63
C PHE A 215 15.43 0.56 -17.03
N ARG A 216 15.33 -0.75 -17.27
CA ARG A 216 16.43 -1.55 -17.82
C ARG A 216 16.75 -1.16 -19.27
N ALA A 217 15.75 -0.93 -20.11
CA ALA A 217 15.94 -0.45 -21.49
C ALA A 217 16.59 0.94 -21.53
N ALA A 218 16.34 1.78 -20.52
CA ALA A 218 17.02 3.07 -20.33
C ALA A 218 18.48 2.96 -19.84
N GLY A 219 19.05 1.75 -19.74
CA GLY A 219 20.43 1.49 -19.35
C GLY A 219 20.65 1.31 -17.84
N GLY A 220 19.58 1.26 -17.04
CA GLY A 220 19.66 1.00 -15.59
C GLY A 220 20.06 -0.44 -15.27
N SER A 221 20.82 -0.64 -14.18
CA SER A 221 21.01 -1.99 -13.62
C SER A 221 19.68 -2.56 -13.15
N ILE A 222 19.48 -3.88 -13.22
CA ILE A 222 18.20 -4.53 -12.87
C ILE A 222 17.77 -4.14 -11.44
N LEU A 223 18.72 -4.02 -10.52
CA LEU A 223 18.47 -3.57 -9.14
C LEU A 223 18.02 -2.11 -9.06
N ALA A 224 18.69 -1.21 -9.79
CA ALA A 224 18.31 0.20 -9.83
C ALA A 224 16.93 0.38 -10.46
N SER A 225 16.62 -0.39 -11.50
CA SER A 225 15.31 -0.42 -12.16
C SER A 225 14.21 -0.93 -11.22
N ALA A 226 14.46 -2.02 -10.50
CA ALA A 226 13.53 -2.57 -9.51
C ALA A 226 13.32 -1.62 -8.33
N LEU A 227 14.38 -0.96 -7.86
CA LEU A 227 14.27 0.02 -6.78
C LEU A 227 13.55 1.30 -7.23
N ALA A 228 13.83 1.79 -8.43
CA ALA A 228 13.14 2.95 -9.00
C ALA A 228 11.64 2.68 -9.17
N GLN A 229 11.28 1.53 -9.76
CA GLN A 229 9.90 1.10 -9.87
C GLN A 229 9.24 0.96 -8.49
N GLY A 230 9.88 0.22 -7.57
CA GLY A 230 9.36 -0.01 -6.23
C GLY A 230 9.19 1.28 -5.44
N SER A 231 10.09 2.24 -5.58
CA SER A 231 10.03 3.54 -4.88
C SER A 231 8.86 4.43 -5.29
N VAL A 232 8.28 4.19 -6.47
CA VAL A 232 7.13 4.95 -6.97
C VAL A 232 5.83 4.17 -6.74
N SER A 233 5.81 2.91 -7.18
CA SER A 233 4.62 2.07 -7.22
C SER A 233 4.22 1.50 -5.86
N ASP A 234 5.19 1.03 -5.05
CA ASP A 234 4.86 0.33 -3.80
C ASP A 234 4.38 1.32 -2.72
N PRO A 235 4.99 2.50 -2.51
CA PRO A 235 4.41 3.55 -1.66
C PRO A 235 2.99 3.91 -2.06
N PHE A 236 2.70 4.04 -3.35
CA PHE A 236 1.35 4.35 -3.83
C PHE A 236 0.37 3.21 -3.54
N ASP A 237 0.74 1.96 -3.83
CA ASP A 237 -0.09 0.77 -3.56
C ASP A 237 -0.39 0.59 -2.07
N LYS A 238 0.62 0.74 -1.21
CA LYS A 238 0.45 0.59 0.25
C LYS A 238 -0.29 1.78 0.86
N MET A 239 -0.06 2.98 0.36
CA MET A 239 -0.87 4.15 0.72
C MET A 239 -2.34 3.94 0.35
N THR A 240 -2.62 3.46 -0.86
CA THR A 240 -3.98 3.12 -1.31
C THR A 240 -4.62 2.08 -0.38
N SER A 241 -3.91 0.99 -0.08
CA SER A 241 -4.40 -0.06 0.81
C SER A 241 -4.73 0.45 2.21
N PHE A 242 -3.86 1.27 2.80
CA PHE A 242 -4.10 1.88 4.11
C PHE A 242 -5.28 2.86 4.08
N MET A 243 -5.45 3.63 3.00
CA MET A 243 -6.58 4.55 2.83
C MET A 243 -7.90 3.84 2.65
N ILE A 244 -7.93 2.74 1.90
CA ILE A 244 -9.11 1.88 1.78
C ILE A 244 -9.49 1.33 3.16
N VAL A 245 -8.53 0.79 3.91
CA VAL A 245 -8.81 0.25 5.26
C VAL A 245 -9.28 1.35 6.22
N TRP A 246 -8.68 2.53 6.18
CA TRP A 246 -9.16 3.67 6.96
C TRP A 246 -10.61 4.02 6.60
N PHE A 247 -10.94 4.11 5.32
CA PHE A 247 -12.30 4.41 4.87
C PHE A 247 -13.31 3.32 5.30
N VAL A 248 -12.93 2.04 5.20
CA VAL A 248 -13.72 0.91 5.69
C VAL A 248 -13.96 1.03 7.19
N MET A 249 -12.94 1.38 7.98
CA MET A 249 -13.10 1.58 9.43
C MET A 249 -14.08 2.71 9.77
N GLN A 250 -14.05 3.81 9.02
CA GLN A 250 -15.01 4.91 9.22
C GLN A 250 -16.44 4.51 8.81
N SER A 251 -16.58 3.56 7.89
CA SER A 251 -17.88 3.07 7.42
C SER A 251 -18.48 1.99 8.35
N LEU A 252 -17.67 1.35 9.20
CA LEU A 252 -18.13 0.31 10.11
C LEU A 252 -18.78 0.88 11.37
N PRO A 253 -19.94 0.35 11.82
CA PRO A 253 -20.54 0.77 13.08
C PRO A 253 -19.61 0.50 14.27
N GLN A 254 -19.54 1.43 15.22
CA GLN A 254 -18.71 1.31 16.43
C GLN A 254 -18.95 0.00 17.20
N ARG A 255 -20.18 -0.53 17.16
CA ARG A 255 -20.57 -1.81 17.79
C ARG A 255 -19.85 -3.03 17.19
N PHE A 256 -19.39 -2.95 15.95
CA PHE A 256 -18.55 -3.98 15.32
C PHE A 256 -17.09 -3.79 15.70
N LEU A 257 -16.60 -2.54 15.69
CA LEU A 257 -15.21 -2.23 16.00
C LEU A 257 -14.86 -2.53 17.46
N THR A 258 -15.79 -2.30 18.40
CA THR A 258 -15.62 -2.66 19.82
C THR A 258 -15.59 -4.17 20.07
N ARG A 259 -15.83 -5.02 19.06
CA ARG A 259 -15.61 -6.47 19.21
C ARG A 259 -14.14 -6.86 19.09
N PHE A 260 -13.29 -5.93 18.65
CA PHE A 260 -11.87 -6.16 18.47
C PHE A 260 -11.05 -5.54 19.61
N ASP A 261 -10.26 -6.37 20.29
CA ASP A 261 -9.41 -5.93 21.41
C ASP A 261 -8.39 -4.85 20.99
N ASN A 262 -7.91 -4.91 19.74
CA ASN A 262 -6.93 -3.95 19.24
C ASN A 262 -7.54 -2.55 19.10
N ILE A 263 -8.86 -2.43 18.88
CA ILE A 263 -9.58 -1.15 18.84
C ILE A 263 -9.77 -0.56 20.24
N HIS A 264 -10.02 -1.38 21.27
CA HIS A 264 -10.12 -0.89 22.65
C HIS A 264 -8.81 -0.23 23.11
N ARG A 265 -7.66 -0.78 22.72
CA ARG A 265 -6.35 -0.19 23.04
C ARG A 265 -6.12 1.15 22.35
N GLN A 266 -6.66 1.32 21.13
CA GLN A 266 -6.61 2.59 20.41
C GLN A 266 -7.38 3.70 21.13
N HIS A 267 -8.54 3.37 21.71
CA HIS A 267 -9.39 4.32 22.44
C HIS A 267 -8.94 4.56 23.89
N SER A 268 -8.31 3.59 24.54
CA SER A 268 -7.78 3.76 25.91
C SER A 268 -6.55 4.68 25.97
N GLY A 269 -5.81 4.84 24.87
CA GLY A 269 -4.67 5.75 24.79
C GLY A 269 -5.05 7.24 24.66
N SER A 270 -6.30 7.55 24.31
CA SER A 270 -6.78 8.94 24.17
C SER A 270 -7.34 9.55 25.47
N THR A 271 -7.46 8.80 26.55
CA THR A 271 -8.14 9.25 27.79
C THR A 271 -7.16 9.73 28.89
N THR A 272 -5.85 9.76 28.65
CA THR A 272 -4.85 10.09 29.67
C THR A 272 -4.32 11.53 29.58
N THR A 273 -5.19 12.55 29.54
CA THR A 273 -4.80 13.94 29.86
C THR A 273 -5.98 14.81 30.35
N ILE A 274 -6.63 14.45 31.46
CA ILE A 274 -7.12 15.48 32.40
C ILE A 274 -6.79 14.98 33.80
N PRO A 275 -5.83 15.59 34.53
CA PRO A 275 -5.74 15.39 35.96
C PRO A 275 -7.07 15.86 36.55
N SER A 276 -7.77 14.96 37.22
CA SER A 276 -8.83 15.32 38.17
C SER A 276 -8.22 16.32 39.15
N ALA A 277 -8.52 17.60 38.98
CA ALA A 277 -8.25 18.60 39.98
C ALA A 277 -9.15 18.28 41.18
N ALA A 278 -8.60 17.51 42.11
CA ALA A 278 -9.05 17.51 43.48
C ALA A 278 -8.64 18.87 44.08
N ASN A 279 -9.63 19.71 44.36
CA ASN A 279 -9.81 20.57 45.54
C ASN A 279 -10.88 21.62 45.24
#